data_AF-A0A7X7E9E6-F1
#
_entry.id   AF-A0A7X7E9E6-F1
#
_cell.length_a   1.000
_cell.length_b   1.000
_cell.length_c   1.000
_cell.angle_alpha   90.00
_cell.angle_beta   90.00
_cell.angle_gamma   90.00
#
_symmetry.space_group_name_H-M   'P 1'
#
loop_
_entity.id
_entity.type
_entity.pdbx_description
1 polymer ?
#
loop_
_entity_poly.entity_id
_entity_poly.type
_entity_poly.pdbx_seq_one_letter_code
_entity_poly.pdbx_strand_id
1 'polypeptide(L)'
;MSHRRRLWGLGLLLLACVFGVLLAGPAATAYAKDWRIESIDVVLDVQENGDVIVDETVTFAFEGNYHFVARDIPLANMPNGISDIEI
;
A
#
# COMPACT_ATOMS: atom_id res chain seq x y z
N MET A 1 -20.84 -43.07 -35.89
CA MET A 1 -21.37 -41.90 -35.13
C MET A 1 -20.53 -41.50 -33.90
N SER A 2 -19.55 -42.30 -33.44
CA SER A 2 -18.74 -42.03 -32.24
C SER A 2 -17.67 -40.94 -32.41
N HIS A 3 -17.06 -40.80 -33.60
CA HIS A 3 -16.00 -39.80 -33.84
C HIS A 3 -16.50 -38.35 -33.84
N ARG A 4 -17.67 -38.05 -34.43
CA ARG A 4 -18.26 -36.69 -34.38
C ARG A 4 -18.59 -36.26 -32.95
N ARG A 5 -19.15 -37.16 -32.13
CA ARG A 5 -19.41 -36.90 -30.71
C ARG A 5 -18.14 -36.69 -29.89
N ARG A 6 -17.07 -37.46 -30.16
CA ARG A 6 -15.75 -37.26 -29.52
C ARG A 6 -15.11 -35.92 -29.90
N LEU A 7 -15.18 -35.53 -31.18
CA LEU A 7 -14.65 -34.25 -31.67
C LEU A 7 -15.39 -33.05 -31.06
N TRP A 8 -16.71 -33.17 -30.88
CA TRP A 8 -17.53 -32.15 -30.20
C TRP A 8 -17.20 -32.06 -28.70
N GLY A 9 -16.99 -33.20 -28.03
CA GLY A 9 -16.56 -33.22 -26.63
C GLY A 9 -15.19 -32.56 -26.43
N LEU A 10 -14.23 -32.84 -27.31
CA LEU A 10 -12.91 -32.19 -27.31
C LEU A 10 -13.01 -30.68 -27.54
N GLY A 11 -13.87 -30.25 -28.48
CA GLY A 11 -14.09 -28.83 -28.74
C GLY A 11 -14.69 -28.09 -27.54
N LEU A 12 -15.68 -28.69 -26.86
CA LEU A 12 -16.27 -28.14 -25.64
C LEU A 12 -15.26 -28.08 -24.49
N LEU A 13 -14.41 -29.10 -24.36
CA LEU A 13 -13.38 -29.13 -23.32
C LEU A 13 -12.31 -28.06 -23.57
N LEU A 14 -11.87 -27.89 -24.82
CA LEU A 14 -10.98 -26.79 -25.20
C LEU A 14 -11.60 -25.42 -24.94
N LEU A 15 -12.88 -25.25 -25.29
CA LEU A 15 -13.60 -24.00 -25.02
C LEU A 15 -13.69 -23.71 -23.52
N ALA A 16 -13.97 -24.73 -22.70
CA ALA A 16 -14.01 -24.60 -21.25
C ALA A 16 -12.63 -24.28 -20.65
N CYS A 17 -11.56 -24.88 -21.17
CA CYS A 17 -10.19 -24.57 -20.75
C CYS A 17 -9.80 -23.14 -21.12
N VAL A 18 -10.09 -22.71 -22.35
CA VAL A 18 -9.83 -21.32 -22.80
C VAL A 18 -10.62 -20.33 -21.94
N PHE A 19 -11.90 -20.62 -21.68
CA PHE A 19 -12.74 -19.77 -20.84
C PHE A 19 -12.24 -19.74 -19.38
N GLY A 20 -11.79 -20.87 -18.85
CA GLY A 20 -11.17 -20.96 -17.53
C GLY A 20 -9.89 -20.12 -17.40
N VAL A 21 -9.02 -20.16 -18.43
CA VAL A 21 -7.81 -19.32 -18.47
C VAL A 21 -8.16 -17.83 -18.62
N LEU A 22 -9.18 -17.50 -19.41
CA LEU A 22 -9.63 -16.12 -19.58
C LEU A 22 -10.23 -15.54 -18.29
N LEU A 23 -10.98 -16.35 -17.53
CA LEU A 23 -11.58 -15.96 -16.25
C LEU A 23 -10.60 -15.96 -15.08
N ALA A 24 -9.51 -16.73 -15.16
CA ALA A 24 -8.47 -16.72 -14.13
C ALA A 24 -7.77 -15.36 -14.02
N GLY A 25 -7.93 -14.48 -15.03
CA GLY A 25 -7.34 -13.15 -15.08
C GLY A 25 -5.80 -13.19 -14.96
N PRO A 26 -5.13 -12.04 -15.02
CA PRO A 26 -3.85 -11.95 -14.31
C PRO A 26 -4.17 -12.37 -12.87
N ALA A 27 -3.40 -13.30 -12.30
CA ALA A 27 -3.38 -13.45 -10.85
C ALA A 27 -3.07 -12.05 -10.34
N ALA A 28 -4.11 -11.31 -9.93
CA ALA A 28 -3.96 -10.03 -9.31
C ALA A 28 -3.12 -10.38 -8.10
N THR A 29 -1.82 -10.08 -8.16
CA THR A 29 -1.02 -9.97 -6.96
C THR A 29 -1.90 -9.12 -6.08
N ALA A 30 -2.44 -9.72 -5.02
CA ALA A 30 -3.23 -8.99 -4.05
C ALA A 30 -2.33 -7.83 -3.69
N TYR A 31 -2.63 -6.66 -4.24
CA TYR A 31 -1.72 -5.53 -4.27
C TYR A 31 -1.61 -5.18 -2.80
N ALA A 32 -0.55 -5.67 -2.15
CA ALA A 32 -0.52 -5.75 -0.70
C ALA A 32 -0.68 -4.31 -0.26
N LYS A 33 -1.75 -4.00 0.48
CA LYS A 33 -1.96 -2.64 0.95
C LYS A 33 -1.04 -2.46 2.15
N ASP A 34 0.25 -2.35 1.87
CA ASP A 34 1.29 -2.33 2.89
C ASP A 34 2.26 -1.17 2.70
N TRP A 35 2.66 -0.60 3.82
CA TRP A 35 3.59 0.51 3.86
C TRP A 35 4.55 0.29 5.02
N ARG A 36 5.77 0.76 4.84
CA ARG A 36 6.77 0.77 5.90
C ARG A 36 7.52 2.08 5.89
N ILE A 37 8.07 2.40 7.04
CA ILE A 37 9.06 3.47 7.14
C ILE A 37 10.40 2.89 6.70
N GLU A 38 10.95 3.44 5.63
CA GLU A 38 12.24 3.05 5.09
C GLU A 38 13.39 3.73 5.86
N SER A 39 13.21 5.01 6.19
CA SER A 39 14.13 5.75 7.04
C SER A 39 13.42 6.87 7.81
N ILE A 40 14.00 7.21 8.95
CA ILE A 40 13.62 8.34 9.79
C ILE A 40 14.91 9.08 10.13
N ASP A 41 14.96 10.37 9.82
CA ASP A 41 15.94 11.31 10.34
C ASP A 41 15.20 12.35 11.17
N VAL A 42 15.61 12.53 12.44
CA VAL A 42 14.95 13.42 13.40
C VAL A 42 16.01 14.16 14.18
N VAL A 43 15.90 15.49 14.19
CA VAL A 43 16.64 16.38 15.08
C VAL A 43 15.66 17.00 16.07
N LEU A 44 15.99 16.86 17.35
CA LEU A 44 15.27 17.51 18.46
C LEU A 44 16.21 18.55 19.07
N ASP A 45 15.98 19.82 18.77
CA ASP A 45 16.77 20.93 19.31
C ASP A 45 16.03 21.57 20.49
N VAL A 46 16.66 21.53 21.67
CA VAL A 46 16.08 22.04 22.91
C VAL A 46 16.60 23.46 23.12
N GLN A 47 15.68 24.41 23.10
CA GLN A 47 15.97 25.83 23.23
C GLN A 47 16.20 26.23 24.68
N GLU A 48 16.85 27.39 24.91
CA GLU A 48 17.09 27.92 26.27
C GLU A 48 15.80 28.14 27.08
N ASN A 49 14.68 28.44 26.40
CA ASN A 49 13.37 28.64 27.01
C ASN A 49 12.62 27.31 27.31
N GLY A 50 13.20 26.16 26.94
CA GLY A 50 12.62 24.83 27.12
C GLY A 50 11.70 24.36 26.00
N ASP A 51 11.49 25.16 24.95
CA ASP A 51 10.80 24.71 23.75
C ASP A 51 11.67 23.73 22.96
N VAL A 52 11.04 22.90 22.11
CA VAL A 52 11.73 21.94 21.25
C VAL A 52 11.40 22.25 19.80
N ILE A 53 12.43 22.51 18.99
CA ILE A 53 12.31 22.57 17.54
C ILE A 53 12.53 21.15 17.01
N VAL A 54 11.59 20.68 16.20
CA VAL A 54 11.62 19.33 15.62
C VAL A 54 11.79 19.47 14.12
N ASP A 55 12.90 18.95 13.60
CA ASP A 55 13.12 18.74 12.16
C ASP A 55 13.07 17.23 11.92
N GLU A 56 12.11 16.78 11.11
CA GLU A 56 11.85 15.37 10.86
C GLU A 56 11.68 15.11 9.37
N THR A 57 12.48 14.19 8.83
CA THR A 57 12.33 13.64 7.49
C THR A 57 12.00 12.16 7.58
N VAL A 58 10.82 11.77 7.10
CA VAL A 58 10.37 10.36 7.05
C VAL A 58 10.23 9.90 5.61
N THR A 59 10.94 8.83 5.25
CA THR A 59 10.80 8.18 3.93
C THR A 59 9.91 6.95 4.06
N PHE A 60 8.82 6.93 3.29
CA PHE A 60 7.87 5.82 3.27
C PHE A 60 8.01 4.99 1.99
N ALA A 61 8.08 3.67 2.14
CA ALA A 61 7.97 2.73 1.03
C ALA A 61 6.54 2.19 0.98
N PHE A 62 5.88 2.34 -0.18
CA PHE A 62 4.52 1.88 -0.43
C PHE A 62 4.54 0.67 -1.37
N GLU A 63 3.82 -0.38 -1.00
CA GLU A 63 3.37 -1.42 -1.91
C GLU A 63 1.88 -1.18 -2.15
N GLY A 64 1.43 -1.13 -3.41
CA GLY A 64 0.02 -0.84 -3.67
C GLY A 64 -0.24 0.37 -4.56
N ASN A 65 -1.53 0.69 -4.75
CA ASN A 65 -1.99 1.86 -5.53
C ASN A 65 -2.31 3.03 -4.59
N TYR A 66 -1.49 3.25 -3.57
CA TYR A 66 -1.66 4.36 -2.62
C TYR A 66 -0.30 4.92 -2.21
N HIS A 67 -0.29 6.21 -1.87
CA HIS A 67 0.94 6.99 -1.69
C HIS A 67 0.85 7.97 -0.52
N PHE A 68 0.03 7.65 0.48
CA PHE A 68 -0.20 8.54 1.62
C PHE A 68 -0.35 7.76 2.94
N VAL A 69 0.24 8.31 3.99
CA VAL A 69 0.07 7.93 5.40
C VAL A 69 -0.18 9.22 6.17
N ALA A 70 -1.12 9.19 7.12
CA ALA A 70 -1.31 10.24 8.11
C ALA A 70 -0.93 9.72 9.49
N ARG A 71 -0.49 10.62 10.38
CA ARG A 71 -0.26 10.34 11.79
C ARG A 71 -1.08 11.30 12.63
N ASP A 72 -1.69 10.76 13.68
CA ASP A 72 -2.31 11.57 14.73
C ASP A 72 -1.27 11.87 15.82
N ILE A 73 -1.11 13.14 16.17
CA ILE A 73 -0.21 13.58 17.25
C ILE A 73 -1.04 14.04 18.44
N PRO A 74 -1.06 13.30 19.56
CA PRO A 74 -1.80 13.71 20.74
C PRO A 74 -1.14 14.91 21.42
N LEU A 75 -1.88 16.01 21.55
CA LEU A 75 -1.39 17.27 22.15
C LEU A 75 -1.63 17.37 23.66
N ALA A 76 -2.18 16.35 24.30
CA ALA A 76 -2.61 16.42 25.70
C ALA A 76 -1.48 16.79 26.70
N ASN A 77 -0.23 16.48 26.35
CA ASN A 77 0.95 16.79 27.17
C ASN A 77 1.70 18.05 26.68
N MET A 78 1.15 18.77 25.70
CA MET A 78 1.73 19.96 25.10
C MET A 78 0.77 21.13 25.36
N PRO A 79 0.83 21.77 26.54
CA PRO A 79 -0.13 22.82 26.92
C PRO A 79 -0.10 24.03 25.98
N ASN A 80 1.03 24.26 25.32
CA ASN A 80 1.22 25.33 24.32
C ASN A 80 0.99 24.84 22.87
N GLY A 81 0.69 23.55 22.68
CA GLY A 81 0.43 22.94 21.37
C GLY A 81 1.68 22.73 20.51
N ILE A 82 1.45 22.58 19.20
CA ILE A 82 2.45 22.59 18.14
C ILE A 82 2.15 23.82 17.27
N SER A 83 3.15 24.62 16.95
CA SER A 83 3.06 25.76 16.04
C SER A 83 4.04 25.62 14.88
N ASP A 84 3.95 26.53 13.91
CA ASP A 84 4.96 26.71 12.86
C ASP A 84 5.27 25.45 12.04
N ILE A 85 4.22 24.68 11.73
CA ILE A 85 4.32 23.43 10.94
C ILE A 85 4.54 23.77 9.46
N GLU A 86 5.61 23.23 8.88
CA GLU A 86 5.95 23.27 7.46
C GLU A 86 6.06 21.84 6.90
N ILE A 87 5.63 21.62 5.65
CA ILE A 87 5.59 20.30 4.97
C ILE A 87 6.18 20.44 3.55
#